data_AF-A0A7X7FR85-F1
#
_entry.id   AF-A0A7X7FR85-F1
#
_cell.length_a   1.000
_cell.length_b   1.000
_cell.length_c   1.000
_cell.angle_alpha   90.00
_cell.angle_beta   90.00
_cell.angle_gamma   90.00
#
_symmetry.space_group_name_H-M   'P 1'
#
loop_
_entity.id
_entity.type
_entity.pdbx_description
1 polymer ?
#
loop_
_entity_poly.entity_id
_entity_poly.type
_entity_poly.pdbx_seq_one_letter_code
_entity_poly.pdbx_strand_id
1 'polypeptide(L)'
;MAAAEISRDSIRQFQENFERLRNAVLKRIVGYRDVVDQVLTAMFAGGHVLIEGVPGLGKTLMVRTISEATRLSFHRIQFTPDLMPADITGTNIIYDDEHGGRSFRFQAGPIFAHLILADEIN
;
A
#
# COMPACT_ATOMS: atom_id res chain seq x y z
N MET A 1 11.60 25.45 1.36
CA MET A 1 10.27 25.25 0.74
C MET A 1 9.28 26.08 1.54
N ALA A 2 8.61 27.05 0.92
CA ALA A 2 7.58 27.83 1.60
C ALA A 2 6.45 26.88 2.03
N ALA A 3 6.09 26.89 3.31
CA ALA A 3 4.88 26.21 3.77
C ALA A 3 3.71 26.84 3.01
N ALA A 4 3.05 26.05 2.15
CA ALA A 4 1.83 26.50 1.49
C ALA A 4 0.85 26.93 2.58
N GLU A 5 0.32 28.15 2.48
CA GLU A 5 -0.65 28.67 3.43
C GLU A 5 -1.88 27.76 3.39
N ILE A 6 -2.12 27.03 4.49
CA ILE A 6 -3.25 26.09 4.58
C ILE A 6 -4.54 26.90 4.66
N SER A 7 -5.29 26.99 3.57
CA SER A 7 -6.59 27.65 3.53
C SER A 7 -7.66 26.86 4.30
N ARG A 8 -8.62 27.57 4.90
CA ARG A 8 -9.82 26.97 5.51
C ARG A 8 -10.59 26.10 4.53
N ASP A 9 -10.61 26.46 3.26
CA ASP A 9 -11.30 25.69 2.23
C ASP A 9 -10.57 24.39 1.91
N SER A 10 -9.22 24.40 1.89
CA SER A 10 -8.42 23.19 1.73
C SER A 10 -8.61 22.20 2.89
N ILE A 11 -8.70 22.71 4.13
CA ILE A 11 -9.00 21.88 5.30
C ILE A 11 -10.38 21.23 5.17
N ARG A 12 -11.40 22.02 4.80
CA ARG A 12 -12.77 21.51 4.61
C ARG A 12 -12.83 20.44 3.51
N GLN A 13 -12.20 20.69 2.37
CA GLN A 13 -12.15 19.75 1.26
C GLN A 13 -11.44 18.44 1.66
N PHE A 14 -10.36 18.52 2.44
CA PHE A 14 -9.69 17.34 2.97
C PHE A 14 -10.63 16.54 3.90
N GLN A 15 -11.30 17.20 4.85
CA GLN A 15 -12.24 16.55 5.76
C GLN A 15 -13.35 15.83 5.01
N GLU A 16 -13.97 16.47 4.02
CA GLU A 16 -15.02 15.88 3.19
C GLU A 16 -14.51 14.65 2.41
N ASN A 17 -13.33 14.74 1.81
CA ASN A 17 -12.74 13.62 1.06
C ASN A 17 -12.34 12.46 1.98
N PHE A 18 -11.79 12.75 3.16
CA PHE A 18 -11.43 11.75 4.16
C PHE A 18 -12.67 11.00 4.63
N GLU A 19 -13.76 11.72 4.95
CA GLU A 19 -15.03 11.13 5.33
C GLU A 19 -15.63 10.26 4.22
N ARG A 20 -15.58 10.72 2.98
CA ARG A 20 -16.04 9.95 1.82
C ARG A 20 -15.25 8.65 1.65
N LEU A 21 -13.93 8.72 1.77
CA LEU A 21 -13.05 7.54 1.69
C LEU A 21 -13.34 6.56 2.83
N ARG A 22 -13.38 7.04 4.07
CA ARG A 22 -13.70 6.22 5.24
C ARG A 22 -15.02 5.49 5.07
N ASN A 23 -16.08 6.22 4.69
CA ASN A 23 -17.39 5.64 4.50
C ASN A 23 -17.42 4.63 3.35
N ALA A 24 -16.62 4.83 2.29
CA ALA A 24 -16.48 3.85 1.21
C ALA A 24 -15.82 2.55 1.71
N VAL A 25 -14.79 2.65 2.54
CA VAL A 25 -14.10 1.48 3.12
C VAL A 25 -15.02 0.71 4.08
N LEU A 26 -15.74 1.42 4.96
CA LEU A 26 -16.64 0.82 5.95
C LEU A 26 -17.87 0.11 5.34
N LYS A 27 -18.19 0.35 4.06
CA LYS A 27 -19.22 -0.44 3.35
C LYS A 27 -18.81 -1.91 3.16
N ARG A 28 -17.52 -2.19 3.06
CA ARG A 28 -16.98 -3.56 2.93
C ARG A 28 -16.38 -4.09 4.22
N ILE A 29 -15.87 -3.21 5.08
CA ILE A 29 -15.22 -3.57 6.34
C ILE A 29 -16.18 -3.28 7.51
N VAL A 30 -16.85 -4.32 8.00
CA VAL A 30 -17.85 -4.23 9.07
C VAL A 30 -17.21 -4.51 10.42
N GLY A 31 -17.51 -3.69 11.44
CA GLY A 31 -17.09 -3.93 12.83
C GLY A 31 -15.68 -3.47 13.20
N TYR A 32 -14.90 -2.92 12.26
CA TYR A 32 -13.50 -2.49 12.47
C TYR A 32 -13.29 -1.00 12.21
N ARG A 33 -14.21 -0.14 12.66
CA ARG A 33 -14.13 1.31 12.39
C ARG A 33 -12.84 1.93 12.90
N ASP A 34 -12.47 1.63 14.15
CA ASP A 34 -11.29 2.22 14.78
C ASP A 34 -10.00 1.82 14.06
N VAL A 35 -9.91 0.57 13.59
CA VAL A 35 -8.77 0.10 12.79
C VAL A 35 -8.70 0.82 11.45
N VAL A 36 -9.85 1.00 10.77
CA VAL A 36 -9.89 1.77 9.51
C VAL A 36 -9.45 3.22 9.74
N ASP A 37 -9.91 3.86 10.81
CA ASP A 37 -9.51 5.23 11.16
C ASP A 37 -8.00 5.33 11.41
N GLN A 38 -7.41 4.38 12.15
CA GLN A 38 -5.96 4.33 12.40
C GLN A 38 -5.15 4.09 11.12
N VAL A 39 -5.58 3.15 10.26
CA VAL A 39 -4.90 2.83 9.01
C VAL A 39 -4.93 4.02 8.05
N LEU A 40 -6.09 4.67 7.88
CA LEU A 40 -6.20 5.86 7.04
C LEU A 40 -5.36 7.01 7.60
N THR A 41 -5.38 7.22 8.92
CA THR A 41 -4.57 8.26 9.57
C THR A 41 -3.09 8.04 9.31
N ALA A 42 -2.58 6.82 9.51
CA ALA A 42 -1.20 6.47 9.24
C ALA A 42 -0.84 6.67 7.75
N MET A 43 -1.71 6.24 6.83
CA MET A 43 -1.51 6.42 5.39
C MET A 43 -1.34 7.89 5.00
N PHE A 44 -2.22 8.78 5.47
CA PHE A 44 -2.11 10.22 5.17
C PHE A 44 -0.97 10.93 5.91
N ALA A 45 -0.52 10.38 7.04
CA ALA A 45 0.66 10.85 7.75
C ALA A 45 1.98 10.34 7.15
N GLY A 46 1.93 9.49 6.11
CA GLY A 46 3.11 8.86 5.51
C GLY A 46 3.74 7.78 6.39
N GLY A 47 2.99 7.21 7.33
CA GLY A 47 3.42 6.16 8.24
C GLY A 47 3.13 4.74 7.74
N HIS A 48 3.66 3.76 8.47
CA HIS A 48 3.40 2.34 8.26
C HIS A 48 2.61 1.77 9.45
N VAL A 49 1.83 0.72 9.20
CA VAL A 49 0.95 0.11 10.21
C VAL A 49 1.32 -1.36 10.38
N LEU A 50 1.52 -1.76 11.63
CA LEU A 50 1.57 -3.17 12.02
C LEU A 50 0.15 -3.60 12.44
N ILE A 51 -0.41 -4.60 11.75
CA ILE A 51 -1.74 -5.14 12.05
C ILE A 51 -1.62 -6.53 12.66
N GLU A 52 -1.67 -6.58 13.98
CA GLU A 52 -1.70 -7.83 14.76
C GLU A 52 -3.14 -8.35 14.87
N GLY A 53 -3.28 -9.67 14.89
CA GLY A 53 -4.58 -10.32 14.98
C GLY A 53 -4.59 -11.66 14.29
N VAL A 54 -5.57 -12.50 14.62
CA VAL A 54 -5.68 -13.85 14.08
C VAL A 54 -5.88 -13.85 12.56
N PRO A 55 -5.48 -14.93 11.86
CA PRO A 55 -5.77 -15.09 10.44
C PRO A 55 -7.28 -14.98 10.16
N GLY A 56 -7.64 -14.42 9.00
CA GLY A 56 -9.03 -14.34 8.56
C GLY A 56 -9.82 -13.10 9.02
N LEU A 57 -9.23 -12.18 9.79
CA LEU A 57 -9.89 -10.91 10.18
C LEU A 57 -9.97 -9.86 9.07
N GLY A 58 -9.84 -10.28 7.81
CA GLY A 58 -10.02 -9.39 6.66
C GLY A 58 -8.89 -8.37 6.44
N LYS A 59 -7.67 -8.58 6.97
CA LYS A 59 -6.50 -7.70 6.74
C LYS A 59 -6.27 -7.45 5.24
N THR A 60 -6.26 -8.53 4.44
CA THR A 60 -6.16 -8.46 2.97
C THR A 60 -7.33 -7.70 2.35
N LEU A 61 -8.56 -7.95 2.82
CA LEU A 61 -9.74 -7.25 2.30
C LEU A 61 -9.69 -5.75 2.64
N MET A 62 -9.21 -5.37 3.81
CA MET A 62 -9.07 -3.99 4.27
C MET A 62 -8.12 -3.20 3.38
N VAL A 63 -6.88 -3.67 3.23
CA VAL A 63 -5.88 -2.96 2.41
C VAL A 63 -6.30 -2.93 0.94
N ARG A 64 -6.86 -4.03 0.42
CA ARG A 64 -7.41 -4.06 -0.95
C ARG A 64 -8.57 -3.07 -1.14
N THR A 65 -9.48 -2.98 -0.18
CA THR A 65 -10.61 -2.03 -0.26
C THR A 65 -10.13 -0.58 -0.25
N ILE A 66 -9.10 -0.27 0.56
CA ILE A 66 -8.48 1.07 0.56
C ILE A 66 -7.82 1.36 -0.79
N SER A 67 -7.07 0.41 -1.35
CA SER A 67 -6.49 0.53 -2.70
C SER A 67 -7.55 0.79 -3.76
N GLU A 68 -8.64 0.03 -3.77
CA GLU A 68 -9.75 0.19 -4.73
C GLU A 68 -10.41 1.57 -4.58
N ALA A 69 -10.65 2.03 -3.34
CA ALA A 69 -11.29 3.31 -3.06
C ALA A 69 -10.41 4.52 -3.41
N THR A 70 -9.08 4.36 -3.35
CA THR A 70 -8.10 5.42 -3.64
C THR A 70 -7.48 5.31 -5.04
N ARG A 71 -7.74 4.21 -5.77
CA ARG A 71 -7.11 3.85 -7.05
C ARG A 71 -5.58 3.78 -6.97
N LEU A 72 -5.05 3.42 -5.81
CA LEU A 72 -3.62 3.25 -5.58
C LEU A 72 -3.20 1.81 -5.93
N SER A 73 -2.00 1.64 -6.50
CA SER A 73 -1.46 0.30 -6.75
C SER A 73 -1.26 -0.45 -5.44
N PHE A 74 -1.57 -1.75 -5.47
CA PHE A 74 -1.51 -2.63 -4.32
C PHE A 74 -0.75 -3.91 -4.65
N HIS A 75 0.22 -4.25 -3.82
CA HIS A 75 0.88 -5.54 -3.84
C HIS A 75 0.77 -6.23 -2.48
N ARG A 76 0.66 -7.56 -2.51
CA ARG A 76 0.76 -8.42 -1.32
C ARG A 76 2.06 -9.19 -1.41
N ILE A 77 2.86 -9.12 -0.35
CA ILE A 77 4.11 -9.87 -0.19
C ILE A 77 3.87 -10.85 0.96
N GLN A 78 3.89 -12.13 0.64
CA GLN A 78 3.89 -13.18 1.66
C GLN A 78 5.33 -13.39 2.11
N PHE A 79 5.62 -13.10 3.37
CA PHE A 79 6.93 -13.40 3.93
C PHE A 79 7.01 -14.90 4.19
N THR A 80 8.12 -15.48 3.77
CA THR A 80 8.49 -16.87 4.00
C THR A 80 9.98 -16.90 4.39
N PRO A 81 10.46 -17.92 5.10
CA PRO A 81 11.86 -18.01 5.52
C PRO A 81 12.86 -17.99 4.35
N ASP A 82 12.41 -18.40 3.16
CA ASP A 82 13.23 -18.51 1.95
C ASP A 82 13.22 -17.24 1.08
N LEU A 83 12.41 -16.23 1.45
CA LEU A 83 12.27 -15.01 0.66
C LEU A 83 13.58 -14.21 0.68
N MET A 84 14.16 -13.95 -0.48
CA MET A 84 15.40 -13.18 -0.59
C MET A 84 15.08 -11.69 -0.71
N PRO A 85 15.97 -10.77 -0.26
CA PRO A 85 15.76 -9.33 -0.43
C PRO A 85 15.48 -8.92 -1.89
N ALA A 86 16.14 -9.59 -2.84
CA ALA A 86 15.95 -9.35 -4.28
C ALA A 86 14.53 -9.72 -4.76
N ASP A 87 13.83 -10.64 -4.10
CA ASP A 87 12.44 -10.98 -4.43
C ASP A 87 11.47 -9.86 -4.03
N ILE A 88 11.87 -8.99 -3.09
CA ILE A 88 11.11 -7.83 -2.63
C ILE A 88 11.51 -6.57 -3.42
N THR A 89 12.81 -6.32 -3.54
CA THR A 89 13.37 -5.10 -4.15
C THR A 89 13.52 -5.21 -5.66
N GLY A 90 13.42 -6.40 -6.25
CA GLY A 90 13.72 -6.61 -7.67
C GLY A 90 15.18 -6.91 -7.95
N THR A 91 15.45 -7.28 -9.21
CA THR A 91 16.76 -7.75 -9.68
C THR A 91 17.04 -7.31 -11.11
N ASN A 92 18.31 -7.33 -11.53
CA ASN A 92 18.68 -7.10 -12.93
C ASN A 92 18.66 -8.41 -13.70
N ILE A 93 17.89 -8.46 -14.79
CA ILE A 93 17.76 -9.62 -15.67
C ILE A 93 18.54 -9.36 -16.96
N ILE A 94 19.24 -10.39 -17.43
CA ILE A 94 19.94 -10.36 -18.71
C ILE A 94 18.92 -10.69 -19.81
N TYR A 95 18.78 -9.78 -20.76
CA TYR A 95 18.03 -10.00 -22.00
C TYR A 95 19.02 -10.11 -23.14
N ASP A 96 18.92 -11.22 -23.88
CA ASP A 96 19.59 -11.37 -25.16
C ASP A 96 18.76 -10.62 -26.22
N ASP A 97 19.41 -9.79 -27.02
CA ASP A 97 18.79 -9.16 -28.18
C ASP A 97 18.85 -10.07 -29.42
N GLU A 98 18.03 -9.77 -30.42
CA GLU A 98 17.95 -10.55 -31.68
C GLU A 98 19.26 -10.48 -32.51
N HIS A 99 20.22 -9.64 -32.12
CA HIS A 99 21.51 -9.42 -32.78
C HIS A 99 22.72 -9.96 -31.97
N GLY A 100 22.49 -10.67 -30.86
CA GLY A 100 23.53 -11.30 -30.05
C GLY A 100 24.16 -10.43 -28.97
N GLY A 101 23.63 -9.23 -28.72
CA GLY A 101 24.02 -8.38 -27.60
C GLY A 101 23.31 -8.78 -26.30
N ARG A 102 23.99 -8.59 -25.17
CA ARG A 102 23.43 -8.77 -23.81
C ARG A 102 23.10 -7.41 -23.21
N SER A 103 21.84 -7.23 -22.79
CA SER A 103 21.40 -6.04 -22.06
C SER A 103 20.94 -6.40 -20.66
N PHE A 104 21.32 -5.60 -19.66
CA PHE A 104 20.79 -5.72 -18.30
C PHE A 104 19.57 -4.81 -18.16
N ARG A 105 18.42 -5.37 -17.76
CA ARG A 105 17.22 -4.59 -17.45
C ARG A 105 16.78 -4.86 -16.02
N PHE A 106 16.50 -3.80 -15.28
CA PHE A 106 15.95 -3.91 -13.94
C PHE A 106 14.50 -4.38 -13.98
N GLN A 107 14.21 -5.47 -13.30
CA GLN A 107 12.86 -5.93 -13.02
C GLN A 107 12.50 -5.52 -11.59
N ALA A 108 11.57 -4.57 -11.46
CA ALA A 108 11.08 -4.09 -10.19
C ALA A 108 10.37 -5.20 -9.40
N GLY A 109 10.68 -5.31 -8.11
CA GLY A 109 10.00 -6.23 -7.19
C GLY A 109 8.63 -5.71 -6.72
N PRO A 110 7.91 -6.49 -5.90
CA PRO A 110 6.59 -6.13 -5.41
C PRO A 110 6.61 -4.93 -4.44
N ILE A 111 7.77 -4.50 -3.93
CA ILE A 111 7.85 -3.29 -3.09
C ILE A 111 7.51 -2.00 -3.86
N PHE A 112 7.49 -2.03 -5.20
CA PHE A 112 7.14 -0.86 -6.02
C PHE A 112 5.62 -0.74 -6.18
N ALA A 113 4.93 -0.44 -5.07
CA ALA A 113 3.52 -0.09 -5.04
C ALA A 113 3.25 1.03 -4.03
N HIS A 114 2.09 1.68 -4.16
CA HIS A 114 1.64 2.70 -3.21
C HIS A 114 1.20 2.07 -1.88
N LEU A 115 0.56 0.90 -1.94
CA LEU A 115 0.12 0.13 -0.79
C LEU A 115 0.71 -1.28 -0.85
N ILE A 116 1.33 -1.70 0.24
CA ILE A 116 1.95 -3.01 0.36
C ILE A 116 1.38 -3.70 1.59
N LEU A 117 0.86 -4.91 1.42
CA LEU A 117 0.55 -5.80 2.53
C LEU A 117 1.70 -6.81 2.68
N ALA A 118 2.53 -6.62 3.68
CA ALA A 118 3.52 -7.61 4.13
C ALA A 118 2.83 -8.58 5.10
N ASP A 119 2.50 -9.77 4.60
CA ASP A 119 1.80 -10.82 5.35
C ASP A 119 2.81 -11.80 5.97
N GLU A 120 2.54 -12.27 7.19
CA GLU A 120 3.41 -13.16 7.99
C GLU A 120 4.88 -12.69 8.10
N ILE A 121 5.10 -11.40 8.38
CA ILE A 121 6.44 -10.78 8.50
C ILE A 121 7.31 -11.32 9.65
N ASN A 122 6.73 -12.17 10.50
CA ASN A 122 7.33 -12.67 11.73
C ASN A 122 8.33 -13.81 11.51
#